data_AF-V4X4Z5-F1
#
_entry.id   AF-V4X4Z5-F1
#
_cell.length_a   1.000
_cell.length_b   1.000
_cell.length_c   1.000
_cell.angle_alpha   90.00
_cell.angle_beta   90.00
_cell.angle_gamma   90.00
#
_symmetry.space_group_name_H-M   'P 1'
#
loop_
_entity.id
_entity.type
_entity.pdbx_description
1 polymer ?
#
loop_
_entity_poly.entity_id
_entity_poly.type
_entity_poly.pdbx_seq_one_letter_code
_entity_poly.pdbx_strand_id
1 'polypeptide(L)'
;MRWHRRRDLEGGKELGVWLLLDDGAVEEELYVESHEYRGGDFDVYTASPDGEWDHKGTFDEAGDAFDAALEHVDESRFPLESG
;
A
#
# COMPACT_ATOMS: atom_id res chain seq x y z
N MET A 1 8.19 4.19 14.56
CA MET A 1 7.63 4.09 13.20
C MET A 1 8.40 3.09 12.35
N ARG A 2 7.73 2.06 11.83
CA ARG A 2 8.27 1.09 10.86
C ARG A 2 7.15 0.56 9.97
N TRP A 3 7.45 0.25 8.72
CA TRP A 3 6.49 -0.36 7.80
C TRP A 3 6.40 -1.87 8.00
N HIS A 4 5.20 -2.41 8.01
CA HIS A 4 4.93 -3.84 8.05
C HIS A 4 4.08 -4.24 6.86
N ARG A 5 4.55 -5.21 6.06
CA ARG A 5 3.72 -5.78 5.00
C ARG A 5 2.67 -6.70 5.61
N ARG A 6 1.40 -6.33 5.48
CA ARG A 6 0.26 -7.19 5.80
C ARG A 6 -0.04 -8.07 4.58
N ARG A 7 -0.20 -9.37 4.80
CA ARG A 7 -0.82 -10.25 3.81
C ARG A 7 -2.33 -10.08 3.99
N ASP A 8 -2.89 -9.10 3.30
CA ASP A 8 -4.34 -9.02 3.23
C ASP A 8 -4.88 -9.95 2.14
N LEU A 9 -6.04 -10.52 2.41
CA LEU A 9 -6.78 -11.46 1.55
C LEU A 9 -8.27 -11.10 1.54
N GLU A 10 -8.65 -9.87 1.92
CA GLU A 10 -10.05 -9.49 1.94
C GLU A 10 -10.55 -9.22 0.51
N GLY A 11 -11.36 -10.13 -0.01
CA GLY A 11 -12.01 -10.02 -1.32
C GLY A 11 -11.14 -10.35 -2.55
N GLY A 12 -9.85 -10.65 -2.38
CA GLY A 12 -8.96 -11.10 -3.45
C GLY A 12 -8.57 -10.01 -4.48
N LYS A 13 -8.80 -8.74 -4.15
CA LYS A 13 -8.51 -7.58 -5.01
C LYS A 13 -7.29 -6.79 -4.57
N GLU A 14 -6.99 -6.80 -3.27
CA GLU A 14 -5.82 -6.14 -2.70
C GLU A 14 -4.61 -7.06 -2.85
N LEU A 15 -3.62 -6.61 -3.61
CA LEU A 15 -2.42 -7.39 -3.91
C LEU A 15 -1.32 -7.15 -2.88
N GLY A 16 -1.27 -5.95 -2.30
CA GLY A 16 -0.28 -5.58 -1.30
C GLY A 16 -0.85 -4.56 -0.33
N VAL A 17 -0.62 -4.78 0.97
CA VAL A 17 -0.96 -3.84 2.03
C VAL A 17 0.26 -3.67 2.93
N TRP A 18 0.57 -2.42 3.30
CA TRP A 18 1.61 -2.07 4.25
C TRP A 18 1.04 -1.14 5.31
N LEU A 19 1.49 -1.33 6.56
CA LEU A 19 1.08 -0.53 7.70
C LEU A 19 2.30 0.15 8.30
N LEU A 20 2.27 1.47 8.40
CA LEU A 20 3.24 2.23 9.17
C LEU A 20 2.82 2.19 10.63
N LEU A 21 3.59 1.47 11.45
CA LEU A 21 3.28 1.29 12.87
C LEU A 21 4.16 2.17 13.75
N ASP A 22 3.54 2.90 14.68
CA ASP A 22 4.19 3.54 15.82
C ASP A 22 3.62 3.01 17.15
N ASP A 23 4.47 2.38 17.95
CA ASP A 23 4.09 1.77 19.25
C ASP A 23 2.81 0.91 19.23
N GLY A 24 2.53 0.25 18.09
CA GLY A 24 1.34 -0.60 17.91
C GLY A 24 0.09 0.13 17.39
N ALA A 25 0.14 1.45 17.20
CA ALA A 25 -0.84 2.23 16.45
C ALA A 25 -0.49 2.28 14.95
N VAL A 26 -1.50 2.32 14.09
CA VAL A 26 -1.35 2.53 12.65
C VAL A 26 -1.38 4.02 12.36
N GLU A 27 -0.28 4.54 11.82
CA GLU A 27 -0.15 5.96 11.46
C GLU A 27 -0.47 6.21 9.98
N GLU A 28 -0.22 5.22 9.13
CA GLU A 28 -0.52 5.28 7.69
C GLU A 28 -0.69 3.84 7.16
N GLU A 29 -1.60 3.66 6.23
CA GLU A 29 -1.77 2.43 5.47
C GLU A 29 -1.45 2.71 4.00
N LEU A 30 -0.80 1.77 3.33
CA LEU A 30 -0.47 1.85 1.91
C LEU A 30 -0.99 0.59 1.23
N TYR A 31 -1.60 0.75 0.07
CA TYR A 31 -2.28 -0.32 -0.63
C TYR A 31 -1.95 -0.34 -2.11
N VAL A 32 -2.00 -1.54 -2.67
CA VAL A 32 -2.04 -1.82 -4.11
C VAL A 32 -3.34 -2.59 -4.38
N GLU A 33 -4.30 -1.96 -5.06
CA GLU A 33 -5.57 -2.58 -5.48
C GLU A 33 -5.51 -2.96 -6.96
N SER A 34 -6.02 -4.15 -7.30
CA SER A 34 -6.31 -4.58 -8.67
C SER A 34 -7.74 -4.24 -9.07
N HIS A 35 -7.87 -3.52 -10.19
CA HIS A 35 -9.12 -3.26 -10.91
C HIS A 35 -9.31 -4.22 -12.08
N GLU A 36 -8.79 -5.45 -12.01
CA GLU A 36 -9.00 -6.50 -13.04
C GLU A 36 -10.47 -6.74 -13.39
N TYR A 37 -11.41 -6.39 -12.50
CA TYR A 37 -12.85 -6.45 -12.75
C TYR A 37 -13.41 -5.30 -13.64
N ARG A 38 -12.59 -4.31 -14.03
CA ARG A 38 -12.96 -3.12 -14.83
C ARG A 38 -12.06 -2.81 -16.03
N GLY A 39 -10.90 -3.43 -16.16
CA GLY A 39 -9.96 -3.08 -17.23
C GLY A 39 -8.56 -3.68 -17.06
N GLY A 40 -8.17 -4.01 -15.83
CA GLY A 40 -6.85 -4.59 -15.55
C GLY A 40 -5.88 -3.66 -14.82
N ASP A 41 -6.26 -2.42 -14.57
CA ASP A 41 -5.39 -1.41 -13.97
C ASP A 41 -5.16 -1.66 -12.47
N PHE A 42 -4.07 -1.14 -11.95
CA PHE A 42 -3.66 -1.23 -10.56
C PHE A 42 -3.54 0.17 -9.96
N ASP A 43 -4.18 0.41 -8.82
CA ASP A 43 -4.11 1.69 -8.13
C ASP A 43 -3.29 1.56 -6.85
N VAL A 44 -2.49 2.60 -6.58
CA VAL A 44 -1.75 2.75 -5.33
C VAL A 44 -2.35 3.92 -4.56
N TYR A 45 -2.65 3.70 -3.29
CA TYR A 45 -3.19 4.74 -2.42
C TYR A 45 -2.70 4.59 -0.99
N THR A 46 -2.66 5.71 -0.28
CA THR A 46 -2.44 5.74 1.17
C THR A 46 -3.71 6.12 1.90
N ALA A 47 -3.92 5.56 3.09
CA ALA A 47 -4.99 5.95 4.00
C ALA A 47 -4.41 6.41 5.35
N SER A 48 -4.93 7.52 5.87
CA SER A 48 -4.64 8.00 7.22
C SER A 48 -5.62 7.40 8.24
N PRO A 49 -5.27 7.33 9.53
CA PRO A 49 -6.19 6.88 10.59
C PRO A 49 -7.45 7.74 10.72
N ASP A 50 -7.40 9.00 10.27
CA ASP A 50 -8.55 9.90 10.19
C ASP A 50 -9.53 9.55 9.05
N GLY A 51 -9.19 8.55 8.22
CA GLY A 51 -9.99 8.07 7.11
C GLY A 51 -9.82 8.90 5.83
N GLU A 52 -8.73 9.67 5.70
CA GLU A 52 -8.39 10.36 4.47
C GLU A 52 -7.65 9.42 3.53
N TRP A 53 -8.01 9.46 2.24
CA TRP A 53 -7.42 8.63 1.20
C TRP A 53 -6.71 9.52 0.19
N ASP A 54 -5.47 9.18 -0.12
CA ASP A 54 -4.64 9.87 -1.11
C ASP A 54 -4.24 8.90 -2.21
N HIS A 55 -4.56 9.25 -3.46
CA HIS A 55 -4.24 8.43 -4.62
C HIS A 55 -2.83 8.76 -5.11
N LYS A 56 -1.95 7.76 -5.11
CA LYS A 56 -0.55 7.90 -5.52
C LYS A 56 -0.35 7.69 -7.02
N GLY A 57 -1.20 6.88 -7.64
CA GLY A 57 -1.15 6.68 -9.09
C GLY A 57 -1.91 5.43 -9.54
N THR A 58 -2.09 5.35 -10.86
CA THR A 58 -2.68 4.22 -11.58
C THR A 58 -1.63 3.63 -12.53
N PHE A 59 -1.55 2.31 -12.60
CA PHE A 59 -0.54 1.57 -13.33
C PHE A 59 -1.19 0.44 -14.13
N ASP A 60 -0.67 0.17 -15.33
CA ASP A 60 -1.18 -0.92 -16.18
C ASP A 60 -0.68 -2.30 -15.73
N GLU A 61 0.47 -2.37 -15.04
CA GLU A 61 1.08 -3.63 -14.59
C GLU A 61 1.21 -3.67 -13.06
N ALA A 62 0.94 -4.84 -12.48
CA ALA A 62 1.06 -5.02 -11.03
C ALA A 62 2.49 -4.73 -10.54
N GLY A 63 3.51 -5.10 -11.32
CA GLY A 63 4.91 -4.86 -11.00
C GLY A 63 5.21 -3.38 -10.75
N ASP A 64 4.71 -2.50 -11.62
CA ASP A 64 4.91 -1.06 -11.50
C ASP A 64 4.18 -0.48 -10.28
N ALA A 65 2.96 -0.95 -10.00
CA ALA A 65 2.23 -0.55 -8.80
C ALA A 65 2.95 -0.99 -7.50
N PHE A 66 3.54 -2.19 -7.49
CA PHE A 66 4.36 -2.66 -6.36
C PHE A 66 5.64 -1.84 -6.22
N ASP A 67 6.29 -1.48 -7.33
CA ASP A 67 7.51 -0.67 -7.31
C ASP A 67 7.20 0.73 -6.74
N ALA A 68 6.12 1.37 -7.20
CA ALA A 68 5.65 2.65 -6.67
C ALA A 68 5.29 2.59 -5.18
N ALA A 69 4.66 1.51 -4.72
CA ALA A 69 4.39 1.32 -3.30
C ALA A 69 5.68 1.18 -2.47
N LEU A 70 6.67 0.45 -2.98
CA LEU A 70 7.97 0.31 -2.30
C LEU A 70 8.78 1.60 -2.34
N GLU A 71 8.68 2.39 -3.42
CA GLU A 71 9.27 3.73 -3.51
C GLU A 71 8.68 4.65 -2.43
N HIS A 72 7.35 4.67 -2.26
CA HIS A 72 6.70 5.44 -1.18
C HIS A 72 7.21 5.02 0.21
N VAL A 73 7.39 3.72 0.44
CA VAL A 73 7.97 3.19 1.69
C VAL A 73 9.41 3.67 1.90
N ASP A 74 10.24 3.68 0.85
CA ASP A 74 11.63 4.17 0.93
C ASP A 74 11.69 5.68 1.21
N GLU A 75 10.86 6.47 0.50
CA GLU A 75 10.77 7.92 0.65
C GLU A 75 10.28 8.36 2.04
N SER A 76 9.45 7.54 2.69
CA SER A 76 8.93 7.82 4.03
C SER A 76 10.01 7.84 5.12
N ARG A 77 11.25 7.40 4.80
CA ARG A 77 12.40 7.30 5.74
C ARG A 77 12.19 6.32 6.89
N PHE A 78 11.12 5.54 6.88
CA PHE A 78 10.84 4.54 7.90
C PHE A 78 11.24 3.16 7.37
N PRO A 79 11.94 2.34 8.16
CA PRO A 79 12.40 1.06 7.68
C PRO A 79 11.21 0.12 7.41
N LEU A 80 11.29 -0.63 6.32
CA LEU A 80 10.45 -1.80 6.11
C LEU A 80 10.93 -2.95 6.99
N GLU A 81 10.03 -3.50 7.80
CA GLU A 81 10.32 -4.68 8.60
C GLU A 81 10.62 -5.86 7.67
N SER A 82 11.88 -6.28 7.67
CA SER A 82 12.32 -7.50 7.00
C SER A 82 11.96 -8.68 7.89
N GLY A 83 10.84 -9.34 7.57
CA GLY A 83 10.45 -10.63 8.17
C GLY A 83 11.29 -11.79 7.66
#